data_AF-A3ZLE6-F1
#
_entry.id   AF-A3ZLE6-F1
#
_cell.length_a   1.000
_cell.length_b   1.000
_cell.length_c   1.000
_cell.angle_alpha   90.00
_cell.angle_beta   90.00
_cell.angle_gamma   90.00
#
_symmetry.space_group_name_H-M   'P 1'
#
loop_
_entity.id
_entity.type
_entity.pdbx_description
1 polymer ?
#
loop_
_entity_poly.entity_id
_entity_poly.type
_entity_poly.pdbx_seq_one_letter_code
_entity_poly.pdbx_strand_id
1 'polypeptide(L)' 'MFVILLGVLCLFLGLRGFSKAGLPITHNRSVSGIPDKLIAVFCCLLGGVLIAFVFYANLSAAREATWMIEEIEHR' A
#
# COMPACT_ATOMS: atom_id res chain seq x y z
N MET A 1 4.67 -10.55 3.57
CA MET A 1 5.20 -9.40 4.35
C MET A 1 5.83 -8.32 3.46
N PHE A 2 6.71 -8.65 2.50
CA PHE A 2 7.36 -7.66 1.62
C PHE A 2 6.39 -6.70 0.91
N VAL A 3 5.26 -7.21 0.41
CA VAL A 3 4.24 -6.42 -0.31
C VAL A 3 3.57 -5.37 0.59
N ILE A 4 3.35 -5.68 1.88
CA ILE A 4 2.80 -4.72 2.86
C ILE A 4 3.82 -3.60 3.09
N LEU A 5 5.09 -3.97 3.28
CA LEU A 5 6.17 -3.01 3.48
C LEU A 5 6.27 -2.04 2.30
N LEU A 6 6.18 -2.57 1.08
CA LEU A 6 6.18 -1.79 -0.16
C LEU A 6 4.95 -0.87 -0.24
N GLY A 7 3.76 -1.37 0.08
CA GLY A 7 2.53 -0.58 0.10
C GLY A 7 2.57 0.58 1.10
N VAL A 8 3.10 0.34 2.31
CA VAL A 8 3.30 1.37 3.34
C VAL A 8 4.33 2.40 2.90
N LEU A 9 5.45 1.98 2.30
CA LEU A 9 6.45 2.88 1.73
C LEU A 9 5.87 3.76 0.62
N CYS A 10 5.08 3.20 -0.29
CA CYS A 10 4.38 3.95 -1.34
C CYS A 10 3.40 4.97 -0.76
N LEU A 11 2.61 4.59 0.25
CA LEU A 11 1.73 5.53 0.95
C LEU A 11 2.51 6.65 1.64
N PHE A 12 3.62 6.30 2.31
CA PHE A 12 4.44 7.28 3.00
C PHE A 12 5.03 8.30 2.01
N LEU A 13 5.58 7.83 0.88
CA LEU A 13 6.09 8.71 -0.19
C LEU A 13 4.97 9.55 -0.81
N GLY A 14 3.81 8.94 -1.07
CA GLY A 14 2.64 9.64 -1.58
C GLY A 14 2.17 10.77 -0.66
N LEU A 15 1.96 10.48 0.63
CA LEU A 15 1.61 11.49 1.64
C LEU A 15 2.67 12.58 1.75
N ARG A 16 3.95 12.24 1.58
CA ARG A 16 5.05 13.20 1.62
C ARG A 16 5.04 14.18 0.44
N GLY A 17 4.58 13.77 -0.74
CA GLY A 17 4.41 14.66 -1.90
C GLY A 17 3.30 15.69 -1.74
N PHE A 18 2.32 15.43 -0.86
CA PHE A 18 1.35 16.46 -0.49
C PHE A 18 1.87 17.44 0.56
N SER A 19 3.04 17.19 1.15
CA SER A 19 3.64 18.07 2.14
C SER A 19 4.35 19.26 1.48
N LYS A 20 4.46 20.39 2.19
CA LYS A 20 5.19 21.59 1.74
C LYS A 20 6.68 21.31 1.42
N ALA A 21 7.21 20.20 1.92
CA ALA A 21 8.57 19.75 1.63
C ALA A 21 8.75 19.22 0.19
N GLY A 22 7.66 18.88 -0.51
CA GLY A 22 7.68 18.26 -1.83
C GLY A 22 8.25 16.84 -1.82
N LEU A 23 8.17 16.16 -2.96
CA LEU A 23 8.74 14.82 -3.12
C LEU A 23 10.27 14.92 -3.37
N PRO A 24 11.13 14.31 -2.53
CA PRO A 24 12.57 14.32 -2.76
C PRO A 24 12.92 13.35 -3.91
N ILE A 25 13.22 13.88 -5.10
CA ILE A 25 13.68 13.08 -6.24
C ILE A 25 15.20 12.88 -6.17
N THR A 26 15.95 13.83 -5.59
CA THR A 26 17.41 13.76 -5.39
C THR A 26 17.84 14.64 -4.22
N HIS A 27 19.01 14.37 -3.63
CA HIS A 27 19.55 15.04 -2.43
C HIS A 27 19.58 16.58 -2.51
N ASN A 28 19.65 17.14 -3.73
CA ASN A 28 19.67 18.59 -4.00
C ASN A 28 18.56 19.07 -4.95
N ARG A 29 17.58 18.22 -5.29
CA ARG A 29 16.45 18.59 -6.16
C ARG A 29 15.16 17.99 -5.62
N SER A 30 14.35 18.85 -5.02
CA SER A 30 12.94 18.63 -4.80
C SER A 30 12.18 19.10 -6.03
N VAL A 31 11.28 18.24 -6.54
CA VAL A 31 10.30 18.69 -7.52
C VAL A 31 9.16 19.32 -6.73
N SER A 32 8.83 20.58 -7.03
CA SER A 32 7.70 21.27 -6.43
C SER A 32 6.73 21.70 -7.53
N GLY A 33 5.44 21.65 -7.21
CA GLY A 33 4.36 22.05 -8.12
C GLY A 33 3.44 20.90 -8.53
N ILE A 34 2.81 21.03 -9.70
CA ILE A 34 1.85 20.06 -10.24
C ILE A 34 2.42 18.64 -10.42
N PRO A 35 3.65 18.42 -10.94
CA PRO A 35 4.14 17.06 -11.20
C PRO A 35 4.41 16.26 -9.92
N ASP A 36 4.83 16.92 -8.84
CA ASP A 36 4.96 16.32 -7.51
C ASP A 36 3.63 15.73 -7.03
N LYS A 37 2.55 16.52 -7.09
CA LYS A 37 1.21 16.07 -6.68
C LYS A 37 0.72 14.89 -7.52
N LEU A 38 1.02 14.85 -8.81
CA LEU A 38 0.65 13.74 -9.69
C LEU A 38 1.36 12.43 -9.28
N ILE A 39 2.66 12.49 -9.01
CA ILE A 39 3.44 11.34 -8.52
C ILE A 39 2.94 10.91 -7.14
N ALA A 40 2.62 11.87 -6.28
CA ALA A 40 2.07 11.64 -4.96
C ALA A 40 0.73 10.89 -5.00
N VAL A 41 -0.21 11.34 -5.85
CA VAL A 41 -1.49 10.66 -6.08
C VAL A 41 -1.26 9.24 -6.58
N PHE A 42 -0.37 9.06 -7.55
CA PHE A 42 -0.08 7.73 -8.11
C PHE A 42 0.51 6.79 -7.05
N CYS A 43 1.46 7.26 -6.25
CA CYS A 43 2.02 6.50 -5.12
C CYS A 43 0.95 6.15 -4.07
N CYS A 44 0.03 7.07 -3.75
CA CYS A 44 -1.07 6.80 -2.83
C CYS A 44 -2.04 5.75 -3.38
N LEU A 45 -2.44 5.86 -4.65
CA LEU A 45 -3.32 4.88 -5.30
C LEU A 45 -2.67 3.49 -5.33
N LEU A 46 -1.41 3.43 -5.76
CA LEU A 46 -0.66 2.16 -5.85
C LEU A 46 -0.46 1.54 -4.48
N GLY A 47 -0.05 2.33 -3.48
CA GLY A 47 0.11 1.88 -2.10
C GLY A 47 -1.20 1.39 -1.47
N GLY A 48 -2.29 2.11 -1.69
CA GLY A 48 -3.63 1.72 -1.24
C GLY A 48 -4.09 0.41 -1.86
N VAL A 49 -3.92 0.23 -3.18
CA VAL A 49 -4.27 -1.01 -3.88
C VAL A 49 -3.45 -2.19 -3.36
N LEU A 50 -2.14 -2.01 -3.15
CA LEU A 50 -1.27 -3.06 -2.63
C LEU A 50 -1.69 -3.52 -1.23
N ILE A 51 -2.01 -2.58 -0.34
CA ILE A 51 -2.45 -2.90 1.02
C ILE A 51 -3.82 -3.57 1.00
N ALA A 52 -4.77 -3.05 0.22
CA ALA A 52 -6.10 -3.65 0.09
C ALA A 52 -6.03 -5.07 -0.48
N PHE A 53 -5.20 -5.30 -1.50
CA PHE A 53 -4.98 -6.62 -2.08
C PHE A 53 -4.44 -7.61 -1.05
N VAL A 54 -3.42 -7.22 -0.28
CA VAL A 54 -2.86 -8.10 0.75
C VAL A 54 -3.90 -8.36 1.84
N PHE A 55 -4.65 -7.36 2.28
CA PHE A 55 -5.70 -7.53 3.27
C PHE A 55 -6.78 -8.51 2.79
N TYR A 56 -7.23 -8.36 1.54
CA TYR A 56 -8.19 -9.27 0.91
C TYR A 56 -7.65 -10.70 0.81
N ALA A 57 -6.40 -10.88 0.40
CA ALA A 57 -5.78 -12.20 0.31
C ALA A 57 -5.69 -12.89 1.69
N ASN A 58 -5.35 -12.15 2.75
CA ASN A 58 -5.32 -12.69 4.11
C ASN A 58 -6.72 -13.06 4.61
N LEU A 59 -7.74 -12.24 4.33
CA LEU A 59 -9.13 -12.56 4.66
C LEU A 59 -9.62 -13.81 3.93
N SER A 60 -9.29 -13.95 2.64
CA SER A 60 -9.66 -15.13 1.85
C SER A 60 -9.00 -16.39 2.40
N ALA A 61 -7.70 -16.34 2.69
CA ALA A 61 -6.96 -17.46 3.26
C ALA A 61 -7.48 -17.84 4.66
N ALA A 62 -7.80 -16.86 5.50
CA ALA A 62 -8.39 -17.10 6.81
C ALA A 62 -9.76 -17.80 6.69
N ARG A 63 -10.60 -17.34 5.75
CA ARG A 63 -11.92 -17.95 5.50
C ARG A 63 -11.81 -19.40 5.04
N GLU A 64 -10.90 -19.70 4.12
CA GLU A 64 -10.64 -21.07 3.67
C GLU A 64 -10.12 -21.96 4.81
N ALA A 65 -9.23 -21.44 5.65
CA ALA A 65 -8.74 -22.17 6.82
C ALA A 65 -9.87 -22.47 7.82
N THR A 66 -10.77 -21.52 8.09
CA THR A 66 -11.93 -21.73 8.95
C THR A 66 -12.86 -22.80 8.39
N TRP A 67 -13.14 -22.76 7.08
CA TRP A 67 -13.98 -23.75 6.40
C TRP A 67 -13.40 -25.17 6.50
N MET A 68 -12.08 -25.33 6.32
CA MET A 68 -11.42 -26.62 6.47
C MET A 68 -11.50 -27.17 7.90
N ILE A 69 -11.40 -26.31 8.92
CA ILE A 69 -11.53 -26.73 10.32
C ILE A 69 -12.96 -27.22 10.62
N GLU A 70 -13.96 -26.48 10.15
CA GLU A 70 -15.37 -26.83 10.36
C GLU A 70 -15.75 -28.15 9.67
N GLU A 71 -15.18 -28.43 8.48
CA GLU A 71 -15.37 -29.71 7.79
C GLU A 71 -14.72 -30.90 8.51
N ILE A 72 -13.58 -30.67 9.17
CA ILE A 72 -12.91 -31.70 9.99
C ILE A 72 -13.68 -31.98 11.28
N GLU A 73 -14.22 -30.94 11.93
CA GLU A 73 -14.96 -31.07 13.19
C GLU A 73 -16.33 -31.75 13.00
N HIS A 74 -16.93 -31.64 11.81
CA HIS A 74 -18.18 -32.31 11.46
C HIS A 74 -18.05 -33.77 10.98
N ARG A 75 -16.83 -34.33 10.92
CA ARG A 75 -16.59 -35.76 10.64
C ARG A 75 -16.21 -36.53 11.89
#